data_AF-A0A6M2D5S1-F1
#
_entry.id   AF-A0A6M2D5S1-F1
#
_cell.length_a   1.000
_cell.length_b   1.000
_cell.length_c   1.000
_cell.angle_alpha   90.00
_cell.angle_beta   90.00
_cell.angle_gamma   90.00
#
_symmetry.space_group_name_H-M   'P 1'
#
loop_
_entity.id
_entity.type
_entity.pdbx_description
1 polymer ?
#
loop_
_entity_poly.entity_id
_entity_poly.type
_entity_poly.pdbx_seq_one_letter_code
_entity_poly.pdbx_strand_id
1 'polypeptide(L)'
;TLLASAVGQGIFGGQLPPSRPGRPQSITGIINLLRYQNQPCEGRNNQNGTCVSEQDCIDRKGTEVNRCANGFGVCCYVSFTCGKSTSDNETEFVNPNYPNGENGTDTCQVTIEKQNNVCQLRLDFLEFSLAQPDENGQCITDSFMVRTTVGERLPILCGENAGLHLYVDMGRSSGNPVVLSVVSNGDKMTRRWRIKISMVQCNSLDIAPAGCLLYYRSPSAIVRSFNYGPMVEHRVRYLSNLRYSICIRMEENYCSIKWETESNSSFSWGKPIDRGANGTVCNMDDFVGIDQGSTLGLGPGQDRFCGTSLGEENVIISNNKPFTLKVKSNHASSDNAANGQYGFSLRYTQLPCVV
;
A
#
# COMPACT_ATOMS: atom_id res chain seq x y z
N THR A 1 54.34 -58.21 32.86
CA THR A 1 53.29 -59.24 32.72
C THR A 1 52.19 -58.66 31.86
N LEU A 2 52.00 -59.23 30.66
CA LEU A 2 50.77 -59.40 29.83
C LEU A 2 49.48 -58.72 30.36
N LEU A 3 48.54 -58.10 29.60
CA LEU A 3 48.06 -58.24 28.21
C LEU A 3 47.07 -57.08 27.85
N ALA A 4 46.77 -56.97 26.55
CA ALA A 4 45.92 -56.05 25.79
C ALA A 4 44.42 -55.92 26.17
N SER A 5 43.77 -54.81 25.75
CA SER A 5 42.70 -54.80 24.71
C SER A 5 42.17 -53.38 24.37
N ALA A 6 41.81 -53.20 23.11
CA ALA A 6 41.37 -51.97 22.45
C ALA A 6 39.85 -51.88 22.28
N VAL A 7 39.27 -50.67 22.21
CA VAL A 7 38.06 -50.33 21.42
C VAL A 7 38.13 -48.84 21.05
N GLY A 8 37.78 -48.48 19.81
CA GLY A 8 37.79 -47.12 19.29
C GLY A 8 36.43 -46.57 18.82
N GLN A 9 36.53 -45.34 18.31
CA GLN A 9 35.68 -44.58 17.37
C GLN A 9 34.37 -43.91 17.84
N GLY A 10 34.19 -42.66 17.37
CA GLY A 10 32.87 -42.06 17.14
C GLY A 10 32.80 -40.52 17.18
N ILE A 11 33.35 -39.83 16.17
CA ILE A 11 33.13 -38.38 15.94
C ILE A 11 31.76 -38.21 15.25
N PHE A 12 30.84 -37.49 15.88
CA PHE A 12 29.54 -37.12 15.28
C PHE A 12 29.70 -35.90 14.37
N GLY A 13 29.71 -36.13 13.05
CA GLY A 13 29.47 -35.10 12.04
C GLY A 13 27.97 -35.02 11.72
N GLY A 14 27.35 -33.85 11.92
CA GLY A 14 25.96 -33.60 11.54
C GLY A 14 25.80 -33.53 10.02
N GLN A 15 24.99 -34.42 9.47
CA GLN A 15 24.61 -34.43 8.04
C GLN A 15 23.59 -33.32 7.74
N LEU A 16 23.87 -32.53 6.71
CA LEU A 16 22.88 -31.72 5.99
C LEU A 16 21.79 -32.64 5.40
N PRO A 17 20.52 -32.22 5.32
CA PRO A 17 19.47 -33.02 4.71
C PRO A 17 19.76 -33.23 3.21
N PRO A 18 19.39 -34.40 2.64
CA PRO A 18 19.67 -34.70 1.25
C PRO A 18 18.87 -33.76 0.33
N SER A 19 19.56 -33.15 -0.63
CA SER A 19 18.93 -32.52 -1.78
C SER A 19 18.09 -33.58 -2.51
N ARG A 20 16.80 -33.30 -2.71
CA ARG A 20 15.95 -34.18 -3.50
C ARG A 20 16.48 -34.22 -4.93
N PRO A 21 16.62 -35.40 -5.56
CA PRO A 21 17.06 -35.49 -6.94
C PRO A 21 16.06 -34.75 -7.82
N GLY A 22 16.55 -33.79 -8.60
CA GLY A 22 15.74 -33.02 -9.54
C GLY A 22 14.98 -33.95 -10.46
N ARG A 23 13.65 -33.81 -10.50
CA ARG A 23 12.78 -34.56 -11.42
C ARG A 23 13.29 -34.30 -12.85
N PRO A 24 13.52 -35.34 -13.69
CA PRO A 24 13.96 -35.14 -15.05
C PRO A 24 13.01 -34.17 -15.77
N GLN A 25 13.57 -33.14 -16.41
CA GLN A 25 12.82 -32.08 -17.08
C GLN A 25 12.12 -32.65 -18.31
N SER A 26 10.89 -33.15 -18.13
CA SER A 26 9.98 -33.45 -19.23
C SER A 26 9.67 -32.15 -19.98
N ILE A 27 9.63 -32.20 -21.33
CA ILE A 27 9.21 -31.07 -22.18
C ILE A 27 7.87 -30.50 -21.70
N THR A 28 6.95 -31.36 -21.27
CA THR A 28 5.66 -30.98 -20.69
C THR A 28 5.82 -30.15 -19.41
N GLY A 29 6.83 -30.46 -18.59
CA GLY A 29 7.16 -29.71 -17.38
C GLY A 29 7.73 -28.32 -17.67
N ILE A 30 8.60 -28.20 -18.68
CA ILE A 30 9.15 -26.91 -19.12
C ILE A 30 8.04 -26.02 -19.68
N ILE A 31 7.16 -26.58 -20.53
CA ILE A 31 6.02 -25.82 -21.11
C ILE A 31 5.07 -25.36 -20.01
N ASN A 32 4.78 -26.21 -19.01
CA ASN A 32 3.95 -25.81 -17.88
C ASN A 32 4.60 -24.70 -17.05
N LEU A 33 5.90 -24.81 -16.74
CA LEU A 33 6.59 -23.77 -16.00
C LEU A 33 6.59 -22.43 -16.75
N LEU A 34 6.89 -22.42 -18.04
CA LEU A 34 6.88 -21.21 -18.87
C LEU A 34 5.50 -20.53 -18.93
N ARG A 35 4.41 -21.31 -18.91
CA ARG A 35 3.04 -20.76 -18.90
C ARG A 35 2.69 -20.02 -17.61
N TYR A 36 3.19 -20.51 -16.47
CA TYR A 36 2.85 -19.98 -15.15
C TYR A 36 3.98 -19.15 -14.52
N GLN A 37 5.11 -19.00 -15.21
CA GLN A 37 6.25 -18.23 -14.71
C GLN A 37 5.82 -16.77 -14.49
N ASN A 38 6.22 -16.22 -13.35
CA ASN A 38 5.90 -14.87 -12.90
C ASN A 38 4.40 -14.62 -12.60
N GLN A 39 3.57 -15.67 -12.50
CA GLN A 39 2.19 -15.54 -12.05
C GLN A 39 2.10 -15.55 -10.51
N PRO A 40 1.12 -14.86 -9.90
CA PRO A 40 0.89 -14.95 -8.48
C PRO A 40 0.50 -16.38 -8.08
N CYS A 41 0.95 -16.82 -6.90
CA CYS A 41 0.62 -18.12 -6.35
C CYS A 41 0.34 -18.00 -4.85
N GLU A 42 -0.55 -18.87 -4.37
CA GLU A 42 -0.93 -18.92 -2.96
C GLU A 42 0.07 -19.76 -2.18
N GLY A 43 0.68 -19.13 -1.18
CA GLY A 43 1.57 -19.81 -0.23
C GLY A 43 0.82 -20.30 1.01
N ARG A 44 1.58 -20.80 1.97
CA ARG A 44 1.07 -21.15 3.31
C ARG A 44 1.15 -19.94 4.23
N ASN A 45 0.34 -19.89 5.29
CA ASN A 45 0.37 -18.82 6.32
C ASN A 45 0.30 -17.38 5.76
N ASN A 46 -0.55 -17.15 4.75
CA ASN A 46 -0.70 -15.85 4.06
C ASN A 46 0.57 -15.33 3.36
N GLN A 47 1.59 -16.15 3.16
CA GLN A 47 2.80 -15.77 2.41
C GLN A 47 2.59 -16.05 0.93
N ASN A 48 1.81 -15.22 0.24
CA ASN A 48 1.65 -15.35 -1.20
C ASN A 48 2.97 -15.00 -1.92
N GLY A 49 3.23 -15.68 -3.04
CA GLY A 49 4.49 -15.55 -3.75
C GLY A 49 4.29 -15.42 -5.25
N THR A 50 5.41 -15.56 -5.95
CA THR A 50 5.47 -15.61 -7.41
C THR A 50 5.88 -17.00 -7.85
N CYS A 51 5.16 -17.58 -8.81
CA CYS A 51 5.49 -18.88 -9.37
C CYS A 51 6.73 -18.78 -10.27
N VAL A 52 7.82 -19.42 -9.86
CA VAL A 52 9.12 -19.38 -10.56
C VAL A 52 9.81 -20.74 -10.52
N SER A 53 10.95 -20.89 -11.18
CA SER A 53 11.78 -22.08 -11.02
C SER A 53 12.42 -22.13 -9.62
N GLU A 54 12.82 -23.31 -9.18
CA GLU A 54 13.50 -23.48 -7.88
C GLU A 54 14.81 -22.68 -7.82
N GLN A 55 15.56 -22.66 -8.94
CA GLN A 55 16.79 -21.89 -9.07
C GLN A 55 16.52 -20.38 -9.02
N ASP A 56 15.53 -19.89 -9.75
CA ASP A 56 15.16 -18.46 -9.72
C ASP A 56 14.79 -18.01 -8.31
N CYS A 57 14.12 -18.88 -7.54
CA CYS A 57 13.75 -18.56 -6.16
C CYS A 57 14.98 -18.44 -5.25
N ILE A 58 15.95 -19.34 -5.40
CA ILE A 58 17.22 -19.30 -4.67
C ILE A 58 18.03 -18.05 -5.05
N ASP A 59 18.08 -17.71 -6.33
CA ASP A 59 18.84 -16.56 -6.84
C ASP A 59 18.28 -15.24 -6.30
N ARG A 60 16.95 -15.14 -6.16
CA ARG A 60 16.24 -14.03 -5.52
C ARG A 60 16.30 -14.05 -3.99
N LYS A 61 16.99 -15.03 -3.40
CA LYS A 61 17.03 -15.28 -1.95
C LYS A 61 15.64 -15.42 -1.32
N GLY A 62 14.70 -15.94 -2.11
CA GLY A 62 13.34 -16.21 -1.67
C GLY A 62 13.22 -17.54 -0.93
N THR A 63 12.03 -17.78 -0.40
CA THR A 63 11.67 -19.01 0.30
C THR A 63 10.57 -19.74 -0.47
N GLU A 64 10.71 -21.05 -0.68
CA GLU A 64 9.63 -21.89 -1.18
C GLU A 64 8.54 -22.00 -0.12
N VAL A 65 7.38 -21.39 -0.37
CA VAL A 65 6.21 -21.44 0.53
C VAL A 65 5.15 -22.43 0.07
N ASN A 66 5.14 -22.79 -1.22
CA ASN A 66 4.27 -23.80 -1.81
C ASN A 66 4.82 -24.26 -3.19
N ARG A 67 4.16 -25.20 -3.85
CA ARG A 67 4.43 -25.60 -5.24
C ARG A 67 3.39 -24.97 -6.18
N CYS A 68 3.78 -24.68 -7.41
CA CYS A 68 2.92 -24.12 -8.47
C CYS A 68 3.17 -24.82 -9.81
N ALA A 69 2.46 -24.40 -10.88
CA ALA A 69 2.62 -24.95 -12.22
C ALA A 69 2.55 -26.49 -12.26
N ASN A 70 1.55 -27.10 -11.61
CA ASN A 70 1.40 -28.57 -11.49
C ASN A 70 2.63 -29.27 -10.87
N GLY A 71 3.35 -28.57 -9.98
CA GLY A 71 4.52 -29.09 -9.27
C GLY A 71 5.84 -28.91 -10.02
N PHE A 72 5.85 -28.23 -11.17
CA PHE A 72 7.07 -27.92 -11.92
C PHE A 72 7.72 -26.60 -11.50
N GLY A 73 7.01 -25.75 -10.76
CA GLY A 73 7.54 -24.52 -10.18
C GLY A 73 7.38 -24.47 -8.66
N VAL A 74 8.06 -23.52 -8.05
CA VAL A 74 7.90 -23.16 -6.64
C VAL A 74 7.15 -21.85 -6.53
N CYS A 75 6.30 -21.74 -5.52
CA CYS A 75 5.74 -20.47 -5.10
C CYS A 75 6.80 -19.79 -4.24
N CYS A 76 7.46 -18.79 -4.82
CA CYS A 76 8.59 -18.12 -4.18
C CYS A 76 8.12 -16.86 -3.46
N TYR A 77 8.32 -16.84 -2.16
CA TYR A 77 8.08 -15.68 -1.32
C TYR A 77 9.41 -14.94 -1.09
N VAL A 78 9.49 -13.67 -1.50
CA VAL A 78 10.71 -12.86 -1.38
C VAL A 78 10.42 -11.69 -0.44
N SER A 79 11.02 -11.72 0.75
CA SER A 79 10.90 -10.64 1.73
C SER A 79 12.26 -10.19 2.24
N PHE A 80 12.33 -8.93 2.62
CA PHE A 80 13.55 -8.31 3.14
C PHE A 80 13.20 -7.26 4.19
N THR A 81 14.20 -6.90 5.00
CA THR A 81 14.03 -6.00 6.14
C THR A 81 15.23 -5.05 6.24
N CYS A 82 15.33 -4.32 7.35
CA CYS A 82 16.21 -3.17 7.54
C CYS A 82 17.67 -3.40 7.07
N GLY A 83 18.24 -2.35 6.48
CA GLY A 83 19.63 -2.31 6.00
C GLY A 83 19.88 -3.10 4.71
N LYS A 84 18.83 -3.67 4.10
CA LYS A 84 18.94 -4.40 2.84
C LYS A 84 18.51 -3.54 1.65
N SER A 85 19.03 -3.90 0.49
CA SER A 85 18.58 -3.39 -0.80
C SER A 85 18.03 -4.51 -1.67
N THR A 86 17.16 -4.15 -2.61
CA THR A 86 16.63 -5.09 -3.61
C THR A 86 16.54 -4.42 -4.99
N SER A 87 16.81 -5.21 -6.02
CA SER A 87 16.52 -4.91 -7.43
C SER A 87 15.37 -5.77 -7.97
N ASP A 88 14.85 -6.69 -7.16
CA ASP A 88 13.87 -7.68 -7.60
C ASP A 88 12.44 -7.13 -7.51
N ASN A 89 11.63 -7.50 -8.50
CA ASN A 89 10.21 -7.21 -8.52
C ASN A 89 9.44 -8.19 -7.61
N GLU A 90 8.24 -7.79 -7.18
CA GLU A 90 7.31 -8.57 -6.37
C GLU A 90 7.93 -9.01 -5.04
N THR A 91 8.56 -8.06 -4.35
CA THR A 91 9.21 -8.26 -3.05
C THR A 91 8.42 -7.63 -1.92
N GLU A 92 8.62 -8.09 -0.69
CA GLU A 92 7.92 -7.55 0.47
C GLU A 92 8.88 -6.97 1.51
N PHE A 93 8.67 -5.71 1.87
CA PHE A 93 9.35 -5.05 2.98
C PHE A 93 8.59 -5.34 4.28
N VAL A 94 9.24 -6.06 5.19
CA VAL A 94 8.66 -6.51 6.46
C VAL A 94 9.46 -6.00 7.65
N ASN A 95 8.82 -5.94 8.82
CA ASN A 95 9.50 -5.63 10.07
C ASN A 95 10.52 -6.74 10.44
N PRO A 96 11.63 -6.45 11.16
CA PRO A 96 12.73 -7.38 11.41
C PRO A 96 12.32 -8.73 11.98
N ASN A 97 11.30 -8.74 12.83
CA ASN A 97 10.82 -9.93 13.55
C ASN A 97 9.59 -10.58 12.90
N TYR A 98 9.20 -10.17 11.68
CA TYR A 98 8.02 -10.71 10.99
C TYR A 98 8.06 -12.25 10.93
N PRO A 99 6.94 -12.96 11.22
CA PRO A 99 5.57 -12.48 11.37
C PRO A 99 5.21 -11.89 12.74
N ASN A 100 6.15 -11.89 13.70
CA ASN A 100 5.93 -11.23 14.98
C ASN A 100 6.05 -9.71 14.81
N GLY A 101 5.29 -8.97 15.61
CA GLY A 101 5.48 -7.52 15.67
C GLY A 101 6.71 -7.15 16.50
N GLU A 102 7.04 -5.87 16.51
CA GLU A 102 8.13 -5.33 17.31
C GLU A 102 7.71 -4.13 18.14
N ASN A 103 8.42 -3.88 19.23
CA ASN A 103 8.11 -2.84 20.20
C ASN A 103 9.31 -1.95 20.51
N GLY A 104 10.38 -2.07 19.73
CA GLY A 104 11.59 -1.25 19.84
C GLY A 104 11.40 0.17 19.31
N THR A 105 12.39 1.01 19.62
CA THR A 105 12.61 2.31 18.99
C THR A 105 13.83 2.16 18.08
N ASP A 106 13.62 2.24 16.78
CA ASP A 106 14.66 2.10 15.77
C ASP A 106 14.25 2.78 14.44
N THR A 107 15.23 3.00 13.58
CA THR A 107 15.03 3.43 12.20
C THR A 107 15.32 2.26 11.26
N CYS A 108 14.26 1.67 10.72
CA CYS A 108 14.34 0.62 9.72
C CYS A 108 14.28 1.22 8.32
N GLN A 109 15.34 1.07 7.52
CA GLN A 109 15.37 1.55 6.14
C GLN A 109 15.67 0.42 5.16
N VAL A 110 15.06 0.50 3.99
CA VAL A 110 15.37 -0.38 2.86
C VAL A 110 15.51 0.43 1.57
N THR A 111 16.34 -0.06 0.67
CA THR A 111 16.64 0.60 -0.60
C THR A 111 16.12 -0.23 -1.77
N ILE A 112 15.34 0.38 -2.65
CA ILE A 112 14.87 -0.24 -3.88
C ILE A 112 15.70 0.35 -5.02
N GLU A 113 16.59 -0.48 -5.55
CA GLU A 113 17.45 -0.13 -6.66
C GLU A 113 16.63 -0.04 -7.94
N LYS A 114 16.88 1.03 -8.70
CA LYS A 114 16.13 1.26 -9.91
C LYS A 114 16.51 0.26 -11.00
N GLN A 115 15.51 -0.36 -11.59
CA GLN A 115 15.67 -1.21 -12.77
C GLN A 115 15.45 -0.43 -14.07
N ASN A 116 16.08 -0.91 -15.15
CA ASN A 116 15.84 -0.39 -16.49
C ASN A 116 14.36 -0.56 -16.86
N ASN A 117 13.79 0.45 -17.53
CA ASN A 117 12.39 0.44 -17.96
C ASN A 117 11.35 0.35 -16.81
N VAL A 118 11.74 0.53 -15.55
CA VAL A 118 10.82 0.72 -14.42
C VAL A 118 10.70 2.22 -14.13
N CYS A 119 9.46 2.70 -14.14
CA CYS A 119 9.15 4.11 -13.94
C CYS A 119 8.46 4.40 -12.62
N GLN A 120 7.77 3.42 -12.05
CA GLN A 120 7.05 3.60 -10.79
C GLN A 120 7.19 2.36 -9.92
N LEU A 121 7.09 2.56 -8.60
CA LEU A 121 6.77 1.49 -7.66
C LEU A 121 5.31 1.62 -7.28
N ARG A 122 4.61 0.49 -7.19
CA ARG A 122 3.37 0.36 -6.45
C ARG A 122 3.67 -0.31 -5.11
N LEU A 123 3.35 0.40 -4.04
CA LEU A 123 3.49 -0.09 -2.66
C LEU A 123 2.10 -0.49 -2.17
N ASP A 124 1.84 -1.76 -1.90
CA ASP A 124 0.58 -2.24 -1.33
C ASP A 124 0.80 -2.58 0.15
N PHE A 125 0.03 -1.95 1.04
CA PHE A 125 0.11 -2.18 2.48
C PHE A 125 -0.73 -3.42 2.86
N LEU A 126 -0.09 -4.59 2.89
CA LEU A 126 -0.77 -5.84 3.27
C LEU A 126 -1.06 -5.88 4.77
N GLU A 127 -0.09 -5.47 5.58
CA GLU A 127 -0.24 -5.16 6.99
C GLU A 127 0.46 -3.82 7.25
N PHE A 128 -0.16 -2.93 8.01
CA PHE A 128 0.45 -1.64 8.36
C PHE A 128 -0.23 -1.09 9.62
N SER A 129 0.45 -1.23 10.76
CA SER A 129 0.03 -0.74 12.06
C SER A 129 1.24 -0.13 12.76
N LEU A 130 1.20 1.20 12.89
CA LEU A 130 2.17 2.04 13.60
C LEU A 130 1.43 2.87 14.66
N ALA A 131 2.18 3.61 15.49
CA ALA A 131 1.59 4.57 16.42
C ALA A 131 0.65 5.55 15.73
N GLN A 132 -0.41 5.91 16.45
CA GLN A 132 -1.38 6.91 16.01
C GLN A 132 -0.71 8.29 15.87
N PRO A 133 -1.22 9.18 15.00
CA PRO A 133 -0.78 10.57 14.97
C PRO A 133 -1.04 11.25 16.31
N ASP A 134 -0.36 12.37 16.55
CA ASP A 134 -0.63 13.25 17.67
C ASP A 134 -1.97 14.00 17.53
N GLU A 135 -2.29 14.86 18.49
CA GLU A 135 -3.51 15.69 18.48
C GLU A 135 -3.58 16.65 17.29
N ASN A 136 -2.44 16.94 16.66
CA ASN A 136 -2.38 17.76 15.46
C ASN A 136 -2.46 16.94 14.17
N GLY A 137 -2.68 15.63 14.23
CA GLY A 137 -2.71 14.74 13.05
C GLY A 137 -1.32 14.44 12.49
N GLN A 138 -0.24 14.67 13.24
CA GLN A 138 1.14 14.51 12.78
C GLN A 138 1.75 13.19 13.26
N CYS A 139 2.47 12.52 12.37
CA CYS A 139 3.16 11.26 12.63
C CYS A 139 4.54 11.48 13.30
N ILE A 140 4.52 11.94 14.57
CA ILE A 140 5.74 12.27 15.33
C ILE A 140 6.34 11.07 16.07
N THR A 141 5.51 10.16 16.57
CA THR A 141 5.94 9.00 17.34
C THR A 141 6.52 7.94 16.42
N ASP A 142 5.69 7.46 15.48
CA ASP A 142 6.13 6.59 14.41
C ASP A 142 5.85 7.26 13.07
N SER A 143 6.71 6.98 12.09
CA SER A 143 6.55 7.49 10.73
C SER A 143 7.05 6.51 9.68
N PHE A 144 6.24 6.28 8.66
CA PHE A 144 6.67 5.71 7.40
C PHE A 144 6.90 6.83 6.38
N MET A 145 8.07 6.81 5.76
CA MET A 145 8.51 7.80 4.79
C MET A 145 9.00 7.11 3.52
N VAL A 146 8.64 7.70 2.38
CA VAL A 146 9.18 7.32 1.08
C VAL A 146 10.06 8.46 0.57
N ARG A 147 11.33 8.17 0.34
CA ARG A 147 12.29 9.13 -0.22
C ARG A 147 12.60 8.74 -1.67
N THR A 148 12.31 9.66 -2.57
CA THR A 148 12.65 9.61 -3.99
C THR A 148 13.26 10.95 -4.39
N THR A 149 14.09 10.96 -5.43
CA THR A 149 14.74 12.18 -5.93
C THR A 149 13.96 12.87 -7.05
N VAL A 150 12.79 12.32 -7.41
CA VAL A 150 11.93 12.79 -8.50
C VAL A 150 10.47 12.78 -8.06
N GLY A 151 9.67 13.62 -8.69
CA GLY A 151 8.25 13.77 -8.35
C GLY A 151 8.01 14.66 -7.14
N GLU A 152 6.76 14.67 -6.68
CA GLU A 152 6.35 15.44 -5.51
C GLU A 152 6.72 14.74 -4.21
N ARG A 153 6.81 15.52 -3.12
CA ARG A 153 7.03 14.99 -1.78
C ARG A 153 5.84 14.13 -1.35
N LEU A 154 6.10 12.87 -1.07
CA LEU A 154 5.11 11.90 -0.60
C LEU A 154 4.73 12.15 0.87
N PRO A 155 3.49 11.84 1.27
CA PRO A 155 3.05 12.02 2.65
C PRO A 155 3.80 11.10 3.61
N ILE A 156 3.95 11.57 4.85
CA ILE A 156 4.42 10.76 5.97
C ILE A 156 3.21 10.03 6.55
N LEU A 157 3.31 8.71 6.70
CA LEU A 157 2.18 7.87 7.14
C LEU A 157 2.44 7.25 8.52
N CYS A 158 1.39 7.08 9.30
CA CYS A 158 1.36 6.37 10.58
C CYS A 158 -0.05 5.84 10.84
N GLY A 159 -0.26 5.19 11.98
CA GLY A 159 -1.51 4.51 12.31
C GLY A 159 -1.78 3.28 11.44
N GLU A 160 -3.03 3.10 11.03
CA GLU A 160 -3.55 1.90 10.36
C GLU A 160 -3.81 2.15 8.88
N ASN A 161 -3.09 1.47 7.98
CA ASN A 161 -3.23 1.70 6.53
C ASN A 161 -3.33 0.42 5.70
N ALA A 162 -3.61 -0.73 6.35
CA ALA A 162 -3.77 -2.00 5.64
C ALA A 162 -4.88 -1.92 4.57
N GLY A 163 -4.61 -2.51 3.41
CA GLY A 163 -5.49 -2.49 2.23
C GLY A 163 -5.39 -1.24 1.36
N LEU A 164 -4.59 -0.24 1.74
CA LEU A 164 -4.27 0.92 0.89
C LEU A 164 -2.99 0.66 0.07
N HIS A 165 -2.78 1.48 -0.95
CA HIS A 165 -1.59 1.44 -1.78
C HIS A 165 -1.09 2.84 -2.15
N LEU A 166 0.16 2.94 -2.57
CA LEU A 166 0.80 4.16 -3.09
C LEU A 166 1.48 3.89 -4.43
N TYR A 167 1.45 4.87 -5.31
CA TYR A 167 2.35 4.93 -6.47
C TYR A 167 3.48 5.92 -6.19
N VAL A 168 4.71 5.48 -6.47
CA VAL A 168 5.95 6.24 -6.25
C VAL A 168 6.65 6.40 -7.59
N ASP A 169 6.87 7.64 -8.01
CA ASP A 169 7.62 7.92 -9.24
C ASP A 169 9.13 7.69 -9.03
N MET A 170 9.73 6.91 -9.93
CA MET A 170 11.18 6.67 -10.01
C MET A 170 11.83 7.45 -11.16
N GLY A 171 11.05 8.23 -11.92
CA GLY A 171 11.44 9.05 -13.05
C GLY A 171 11.75 8.21 -14.29
N ARG A 172 11.71 8.78 -15.48
CA ARG A 172 12.13 8.05 -16.70
C ARG A 172 13.64 7.99 -16.86
N SER A 173 14.32 9.09 -16.56
CA SER A 173 15.76 9.26 -16.80
C SER A 173 16.62 9.28 -15.53
N SER A 174 16.01 9.17 -14.35
CA SER A 174 16.73 9.03 -13.08
C SER A 174 17.37 7.64 -12.99
N GLY A 175 18.57 7.53 -12.42
CA GLY A 175 19.15 6.24 -11.98
C GLY A 175 19.03 6.03 -10.47
N ASN A 176 18.37 6.97 -9.77
CA ASN A 176 18.39 7.02 -8.32
C ASN A 176 17.45 5.97 -7.70
N PRO A 177 17.85 5.35 -6.57
CA PRO A 177 17.00 4.43 -5.85
C PRO A 177 15.87 5.15 -5.11
N VAL A 178 14.87 4.37 -4.70
CA VAL A 178 13.85 4.79 -3.74
C VAL A 178 14.18 4.20 -2.38
N VAL A 179 14.12 5.00 -1.33
CA VAL A 179 14.36 4.55 0.05
C VAL A 179 13.05 4.58 0.82
N LEU A 180 12.66 3.44 1.39
CA LEU A 180 11.56 3.36 2.34
C LEU A 180 12.12 3.38 3.75
N SER A 181 11.47 4.09 4.66
CA SER A 181 11.93 4.23 6.04
C SER A 181 10.76 4.13 6.99
N VAL A 182 10.84 3.23 7.97
CA VAL A 182 9.99 3.23 9.15
C VAL A 182 10.84 3.72 10.32
N VAL A 183 10.47 4.85 10.89
CA VAL A 183 11.05 5.36 12.13
C VAL A 183 10.04 5.08 13.22
N SER A 184 10.50 4.43 14.28
CA SER A 184 9.69 4.11 15.46
C SER A 184 10.30 4.76 16.67
N ASN A 185 9.51 5.53 17.43
CA ASN A 185 9.91 6.14 18.70
C ASN A 185 8.85 5.88 19.77
N GLY A 186 9.22 6.03 21.05
CA GLY A 186 8.24 6.02 22.15
C GLY A 186 7.82 4.62 22.63
N ASP A 187 6.72 4.58 23.39
CA ASP A 187 6.30 3.43 24.22
C ASP A 187 6.06 2.10 23.47
N LYS A 188 6.03 1.03 24.27
CA LYS A 188 5.88 -0.38 23.85
C LYS A 188 4.49 -0.68 23.28
N MET A 189 4.20 -0.21 22.07
CA MET A 189 3.17 -0.80 21.23
C MET A 189 3.76 -1.86 20.30
N THR A 190 2.94 -2.82 19.88
CA THR A 190 3.36 -3.80 18.88
C THR A 190 3.13 -3.20 17.50
N ARG A 191 4.22 -2.88 16.81
CA ARG A 191 4.24 -2.38 15.44
C ARG A 191 4.32 -3.56 14.48
N ARG A 192 3.66 -3.42 13.34
CA ARG A 192 3.77 -4.41 12.27
C ARG A 192 3.60 -3.74 10.91
N TRP A 193 4.48 -4.09 9.98
CA TRP A 193 4.30 -3.73 8.58
C TRP A 193 4.73 -4.87 7.68
N ARG A 194 3.99 -4.97 6.57
CA ARG A 194 4.25 -5.85 5.45
C ARG A 194 3.80 -5.11 4.20
N ILE A 195 4.77 -4.59 3.46
CA ILE A 195 4.54 -3.72 2.32
C ILE A 195 5.02 -4.44 1.08
N LYS A 196 4.10 -4.81 0.20
CA LYS A 196 4.43 -5.41 -1.09
C LYS A 196 4.89 -4.32 -2.05
N ILE A 197 5.99 -4.56 -2.73
CA ILE A 197 6.63 -3.66 -3.68
C ILE A 197 6.53 -4.28 -5.06
N SER A 198 5.80 -3.62 -5.96
CA SER A 198 5.64 -4.02 -7.35
C SER A 198 6.26 -2.95 -8.26
N MET A 199 7.18 -3.35 -9.13
CA MET A 199 7.85 -2.49 -10.10
C MET A 199 6.98 -2.36 -11.35
N VAL A 200 6.53 -1.14 -11.62
CA VAL A 200 5.68 -0.83 -12.76
C VAL A 200 6.54 -0.32 -13.91
N GLN A 201 6.50 -1.06 -15.02
CA GLN A 201 7.25 -0.71 -16.21
C GLN A 201 6.71 0.56 -16.88
N CYS A 202 7.60 1.32 -17.52
CA CYS A 202 7.27 2.61 -18.13
C CYS A 202 6.20 2.56 -19.23
N ASN A 203 6.11 1.43 -19.94
CA ASN A 203 5.14 1.21 -21.02
C ASN A 203 3.95 0.33 -20.58
N SER A 204 3.82 0.08 -19.28
CA SER A 204 2.71 -0.71 -18.74
C SER A 204 1.41 0.09 -18.72
N LEU A 205 0.29 -0.59 -18.95
CA LEU A 205 -1.05 -0.03 -18.71
C LEU A 205 -1.37 0.16 -17.21
N ASP A 206 -0.49 -0.35 -16.35
CA ASP A 206 -0.61 -0.28 -14.89
C ASP A 206 -0.01 1.01 -14.30
N ILE A 207 0.59 1.86 -15.15
CA ILE A 207 1.19 3.13 -14.75
C ILE A 207 0.11 4.09 -14.22
N ALA A 208 0.35 4.65 -13.03
CA ALA A 208 -0.48 5.72 -12.51
C ALA A 208 -0.15 7.04 -13.24
N PRO A 209 -1.15 7.86 -13.60
CA PRO A 209 -0.90 9.18 -14.16
C PRO A 209 -0.12 10.09 -13.20
N ALA A 210 0.57 11.09 -13.74
CA ALA A 210 1.27 12.07 -12.92
C ALA A 210 0.30 12.80 -11.96
N GLY A 211 0.72 13.01 -10.71
CA GLY A 211 -0.11 13.63 -9.67
C GLY A 211 -1.09 12.68 -8.96
N CYS A 212 -1.13 11.40 -9.35
CA CYS A 212 -1.96 10.37 -8.71
C CYS A 212 -1.15 9.59 -7.67
N LEU A 213 -1.45 9.79 -6.38
CA LEU A 213 -0.81 9.03 -5.31
C LEU A 213 -1.42 7.64 -5.18
N LEU A 214 -2.75 7.55 -5.29
CA LEU A 214 -3.48 6.30 -5.38
C LEU A 214 -4.14 6.23 -6.74
N TYR A 215 -4.05 5.08 -7.40
CA TYR A 215 -4.67 4.85 -8.70
C TYR A 215 -5.50 3.56 -8.66
N TYR A 216 -6.78 3.68 -8.97
CA TYR A 216 -7.72 2.56 -9.02
C TYR A 216 -8.18 2.36 -10.46
N ARG A 217 -8.31 1.10 -10.85
CA ARG A 217 -8.59 0.73 -12.26
C ARG A 217 -9.92 0.03 -12.49
N SER A 218 -10.63 -0.27 -11.41
CA SER A 218 -11.95 -0.90 -11.46
C SER A 218 -13.03 0.14 -11.77
N PRO A 219 -14.19 -0.28 -12.32
CA PRO A 219 -15.34 0.61 -12.52
C PRO A 219 -15.97 1.07 -11.20
N SER A 220 -15.78 0.32 -10.12
CA SER A 220 -16.20 0.67 -8.76
C SER A 220 -15.25 0.05 -7.73
N ALA A 221 -14.94 0.79 -6.68
CA ALA A 221 -14.27 0.29 -5.48
C ALA A 221 -14.52 1.22 -4.29
N ILE A 222 -14.09 0.80 -3.11
CA ILE A 222 -14.01 1.65 -1.92
C ILE A 222 -12.61 2.28 -1.86
N VAL A 223 -12.55 3.56 -1.55
CA VAL A 223 -11.33 4.32 -1.29
C VAL A 223 -11.43 4.95 0.09
N ARG A 224 -10.31 5.00 0.82
CA ARG A 224 -10.25 5.54 2.18
C ARG A 224 -9.12 6.55 2.33
N SER A 225 -9.29 7.50 3.24
CA SER A 225 -8.18 8.34 3.69
C SER A 225 -7.15 7.50 4.44
N PHE A 226 -5.89 7.94 4.44
CA PHE A 226 -4.88 7.37 5.33
C PHE A 226 -5.31 7.44 6.79
N ASN A 227 -5.02 6.38 7.53
CA ASN A 227 -5.40 6.17 8.92
C ASN A 227 -6.92 6.25 9.21
N TYR A 228 -7.79 6.01 8.23
CA TYR A 228 -9.23 5.90 8.47
C TYR A 228 -9.54 4.81 9.50
N GLY A 229 -10.51 5.04 10.38
CA GLY A 229 -11.01 4.00 11.30
C GLY A 229 -12.12 4.52 12.21
N PRO A 230 -12.43 3.82 13.31
CA PRO A 230 -13.48 4.26 14.23
C PRO A 230 -13.14 5.59 14.88
N MET A 231 -14.19 6.35 15.24
CA MET A 231 -14.09 7.56 16.04
C MET A 231 -13.42 7.25 17.38
N VAL A 232 -12.49 8.11 17.78
CA VAL A 232 -11.91 8.10 19.12
C VAL A 232 -12.16 9.49 19.70
N GLU A 233 -12.81 9.54 20.86
CA GLU A 233 -13.15 10.80 21.50
C GLU A 233 -11.90 11.63 21.78
N HIS A 234 -11.96 12.93 21.50
CA HIS A 234 -10.84 13.87 21.66
C HIS A 234 -9.56 13.51 20.86
N ARG A 235 -9.65 12.70 19.80
CA ARG A 235 -8.52 12.43 18.89
C ARG A 235 -8.91 12.51 17.41
N VAL A 236 -8.00 13.02 16.59
CA VAL A 236 -8.12 12.94 15.14
C VAL A 236 -7.51 11.63 14.65
N ARG A 237 -8.13 10.96 13.68
CA ARG A 237 -7.54 9.79 13.02
C ARG A 237 -6.81 10.17 11.74
N TYR A 238 -7.42 10.99 10.89
CA TYR A 238 -6.78 11.33 9.62
C TYR A 238 -5.53 12.18 9.82
N LEU A 239 -4.61 12.12 8.86
CA LEU A 239 -3.32 12.80 8.99
C LEU A 239 -3.38 14.24 8.46
N SER A 240 -2.58 15.10 9.06
CA SER A 240 -2.39 16.49 8.68
C SER A 240 -1.35 16.67 7.59
N ASN A 241 -1.33 17.85 6.98
CA ASN A 241 -0.42 18.27 5.91
C ASN A 241 -0.49 17.36 4.68
N LEU A 242 -1.65 16.78 4.41
CA LEU A 242 -1.84 15.95 3.24
C LEU A 242 -2.33 16.79 2.06
N ARG A 243 -1.69 16.58 0.91
CA ARG A 243 -2.17 17.05 -0.39
C ARG A 243 -1.88 15.98 -1.42
N TYR A 244 -2.90 15.21 -1.78
CA TYR A 244 -2.76 14.12 -2.74
C TYR A 244 -4.04 13.92 -3.54
N SER A 245 -3.93 13.20 -4.65
CA SER A 245 -5.08 12.81 -5.47
C SER A 245 -5.23 11.30 -5.51
N ILE A 246 -6.48 10.84 -5.41
CA ILE A 246 -6.91 9.50 -5.77
C ILE A 246 -7.48 9.58 -7.18
N CYS A 247 -6.88 8.85 -8.11
CA CYS A 247 -7.27 8.84 -9.51
C CYS A 247 -7.96 7.54 -9.88
N ILE A 248 -8.98 7.64 -10.74
CA ILE A 248 -9.74 6.48 -11.21
C ILE A 248 -9.52 6.36 -12.72
N ARG A 249 -9.12 5.17 -13.18
CA ARG A 249 -9.05 4.86 -14.62
C ARG A 249 -10.47 4.92 -15.19
N MET A 250 -10.65 5.72 -16.22
CA MET A 250 -11.93 5.78 -16.90
C MET A 250 -12.14 4.54 -17.77
N GLU A 251 -13.30 3.90 -17.62
CA GLU A 251 -13.76 2.84 -18.52
C GLU A 251 -14.38 3.45 -19.79
N GLU A 252 -14.34 2.69 -20.89
CA GLU A 252 -15.00 3.08 -22.13
C GLU A 252 -16.53 3.19 -21.92
N ASN A 253 -17.15 4.20 -22.54
CA ASN A 253 -18.58 4.51 -22.43
C ASN A 253 -19.06 4.95 -21.03
N TYR A 254 -18.15 5.36 -20.14
CA TYR A 254 -18.49 5.99 -18.86
C TYR A 254 -18.25 7.51 -18.92
N CYS A 255 -19.26 8.29 -18.54
CA CYS A 255 -19.25 9.75 -18.66
C CYS A 255 -19.22 10.49 -17.32
N SER A 256 -19.62 9.83 -16.24
CA SER A 256 -19.72 10.43 -14.92
C SER A 256 -19.21 9.48 -13.84
N ILE A 257 -18.95 10.02 -12.67
CA ILE A 257 -18.57 9.24 -11.48
C ILE A 257 -19.46 9.65 -10.32
N LYS A 258 -20.06 8.65 -9.66
CA LYS A 258 -20.78 8.81 -8.40
C LYS A 258 -19.86 8.46 -7.25
N TRP A 259 -19.74 9.35 -6.28
CA TRP A 259 -19.12 9.14 -4.98
C TRP A 259 -20.21 9.04 -3.93
N GLU A 260 -20.19 7.99 -3.12
CA GLU A 260 -21.12 7.81 -2.01
C GLU A 260 -20.37 7.33 -0.78
N THR A 261 -20.83 7.67 0.42
CA THR A 261 -20.21 7.17 1.64
C THR A 261 -20.44 5.66 1.77
N GLU A 262 -19.45 4.92 2.27
CA GLU A 262 -19.60 3.47 2.53
C GLU A 262 -20.69 3.19 3.56
N SER A 263 -20.83 4.05 4.57
CA SER A 263 -21.93 4.07 5.51
C SER A 263 -22.33 5.52 5.82
N ASN A 264 -23.48 5.76 6.44
CA ASN A 264 -23.95 7.12 6.75
C ASN A 264 -22.99 7.91 7.66
N SER A 265 -22.08 7.23 8.36
CA SER A 265 -21.09 7.80 9.27
C SER A 265 -19.66 7.45 8.84
N SER A 266 -19.40 7.35 7.53
CA SER A 266 -18.06 7.08 7.01
C SER A 266 -17.41 8.31 6.38
N PHE A 267 -17.87 9.51 6.73
CA PHE A 267 -17.27 10.76 6.30
C PHE A 267 -17.20 11.76 7.46
N SER A 268 -15.98 12.16 7.80
CA SER A 268 -15.68 13.16 8.84
C SER A 268 -14.35 13.83 8.47
N TRP A 269 -14.45 14.98 7.82
CA TRP A 269 -13.29 15.66 7.23
C TRP A 269 -13.42 17.18 7.29
N GLY A 270 -12.66 17.81 8.17
CA GLY A 270 -12.69 19.27 8.34
C GLY A 270 -14.00 19.80 8.92
N LYS A 271 -14.15 21.13 8.89
CA LYS A 271 -15.34 21.84 9.40
C LYS A 271 -16.42 22.03 8.32
N PRO A 272 -17.71 22.09 8.69
CA PRO A 272 -18.24 22.17 10.05
C PRO A 272 -18.43 20.79 10.73
N ILE A 273 -18.48 20.78 12.06
CA ILE A 273 -18.50 19.54 12.87
C ILE A 273 -19.89 18.92 13.07
N ASP A 274 -20.95 19.61 12.63
CA ASP A 274 -22.34 19.27 12.89
C ASP A 274 -23.13 18.88 11.63
N ARG A 275 -22.57 19.13 10.44
CA ARG A 275 -23.21 18.85 9.14
C ARG A 275 -22.18 18.70 8.03
N GLY A 276 -22.63 18.24 6.87
CA GLY A 276 -21.88 18.35 5.62
C GLY A 276 -21.95 19.77 5.06
N ALA A 277 -20.89 20.19 4.38
CA ALA A 277 -20.82 21.46 3.68
C ALA A 277 -20.07 21.32 2.36
N ASN A 278 -20.15 22.37 1.53
CA ASN A 278 -19.53 22.42 0.23
C ASN A 278 -19.03 23.83 -0.13
N GLY A 279 -18.28 23.91 -1.23
CA GLY A 279 -17.84 25.17 -1.83
C GLY A 279 -16.99 26.02 -0.90
N THR A 280 -17.33 27.30 -0.76
CA THR A 280 -16.52 28.28 -0.01
C THR A 280 -16.50 28.04 1.50
N VAL A 281 -17.51 27.37 2.06
CA VAL A 281 -17.54 27.00 3.48
C VAL A 281 -16.36 26.09 3.83
N CYS A 282 -16.01 25.19 2.90
CA CYS A 282 -14.90 24.26 3.05
C CYS A 282 -13.51 24.90 2.89
N ASN A 283 -13.40 26.21 2.65
CA ASN A 283 -12.11 26.90 2.62
C ASN A 283 -11.51 27.15 3.99
N MET A 284 -12.35 27.09 5.01
CA MET A 284 -11.95 27.41 6.38
C MET A 284 -11.05 26.33 6.98
N ASP A 285 -11.04 25.13 6.40
CA ASP A 285 -10.39 23.97 6.98
C ASP A 285 -10.01 22.94 5.91
N ASP A 286 -10.08 21.66 6.26
CA ASP A 286 -9.81 20.50 5.44
C ASP A 286 -10.99 20.18 4.50
N PHE A 287 -10.69 19.67 3.32
CA PHE A 287 -11.72 19.28 2.35
C PHE A 287 -11.26 18.14 1.46
N VAL A 288 -12.25 17.43 0.90
CA VAL A 288 -12.07 16.63 -0.32
C VAL A 288 -12.56 17.43 -1.52
N GLY A 289 -11.85 17.35 -2.63
CA GLY A 289 -12.16 18.05 -3.87
C GLY A 289 -12.74 17.10 -4.90
N ILE A 290 -13.96 17.40 -5.35
CA ILE A 290 -14.64 16.71 -6.45
C ILE A 290 -15.09 17.80 -7.40
N ASP A 291 -14.41 17.95 -8.53
CA ASP A 291 -14.67 19.05 -9.47
C ASP A 291 -16.07 18.89 -10.11
N GLN A 292 -16.85 19.98 -10.16
CA GLN A 292 -18.25 19.99 -10.64
C GLN A 292 -19.14 18.91 -9.97
N GLY A 293 -18.92 18.64 -8.69
CA GLY A 293 -19.72 17.70 -7.92
C GLY A 293 -21.08 18.27 -7.54
N SER A 294 -22.15 17.49 -7.71
CA SER A 294 -23.49 17.81 -7.20
C SER A 294 -24.26 16.54 -6.84
N THR A 295 -25.28 16.65 -5.99
CA THR A 295 -26.08 15.49 -5.57
C THR A 295 -26.71 14.74 -6.74
N LEU A 296 -27.20 15.47 -7.75
CA LEU A 296 -27.90 14.91 -8.92
C LEU A 296 -27.03 14.84 -10.19
N GLY A 297 -25.79 15.32 -10.16
CA GLY A 297 -24.94 15.41 -11.36
C GLY A 297 -25.37 16.48 -12.36
N LEU A 298 -26.09 17.52 -11.89
CA LEU A 298 -26.67 18.60 -12.70
C LEU A 298 -26.21 19.98 -12.21
N GLY A 299 -26.22 20.96 -13.12
CA GLY A 299 -25.88 22.35 -12.80
C GLY A 299 -24.37 22.63 -12.72
N PRO A 300 -23.96 23.79 -12.18
CA PRO A 300 -22.54 24.17 -12.13
C PRO A 300 -21.70 23.31 -11.18
N GLY A 301 -22.35 22.60 -10.25
CA GLY A 301 -21.68 21.81 -9.20
C GLY A 301 -20.88 22.66 -8.21
N GLN A 302 -20.21 21.97 -7.30
CA GLN A 302 -19.25 22.51 -6.34
C GLN A 302 -17.88 21.84 -6.57
N ASP A 303 -16.83 22.38 -5.96
CA ASP A 303 -15.46 21.88 -6.11
C ASP A 303 -14.87 21.26 -4.84
N ARG A 304 -15.49 21.53 -3.68
CA ARG A 304 -14.99 21.16 -2.35
C ARG A 304 -16.14 20.65 -1.49
N PHE A 305 -15.85 19.64 -0.67
CA PHE A 305 -16.77 19.00 0.27
C PHE A 305 -16.07 18.70 1.60
N CYS A 306 -16.76 18.93 2.71
CA CYS A 306 -16.19 18.87 4.06
C CYS A 306 -17.30 18.67 5.11
N GLY A 307 -16.90 18.45 6.35
CA GLY A 307 -17.78 18.28 7.51
C GLY A 307 -18.05 16.82 7.88
N THR A 308 -19.23 16.53 8.43
CA THR A 308 -19.62 15.19 8.93
C THR A 308 -20.46 14.35 7.98
N SER A 309 -20.67 14.84 6.75
CA SER A 309 -21.29 14.10 5.65
C SER A 309 -20.74 14.60 4.31
N LEU A 310 -20.79 13.75 3.28
CA LEU A 310 -20.35 14.12 1.94
C LEU A 310 -21.45 14.92 1.24
N GLY A 311 -21.37 16.25 1.32
CA GLY A 311 -22.48 17.11 0.89
C GLY A 311 -23.68 16.96 1.82
N GLU A 312 -24.89 17.18 1.32
CA GLU A 312 -26.12 17.09 2.13
C GLU A 312 -26.69 15.67 2.21
N GLU A 313 -26.40 14.82 1.21
CA GLU A 313 -27.03 13.51 1.03
C GLU A 313 -26.04 12.34 1.01
N ASN A 314 -24.79 12.55 1.44
CA ASN A 314 -23.73 11.54 1.38
C ASN A 314 -23.43 10.99 -0.02
N VAL A 315 -23.84 11.71 -1.07
CA VAL A 315 -23.66 11.33 -2.46
C VAL A 315 -23.33 12.55 -3.30
N ILE A 316 -22.34 12.41 -4.18
CA ILE A 316 -21.91 13.44 -5.13
C ILE A 316 -21.64 12.79 -6.47
N ILE A 317 -22.27 13.30 -7.52
CA ILE A 317 -22.03 12.92 -8.91
C ILE A 317 -21.25 14.04 -9.58
N SER A 318 -20.19 13.66 -10.31
CA SER A 318 -19.40 14.57 -11.14
C SER A 318 -19.33 14.05 -12.57
N ASN A 319 -19.51 14.96 -13.52
CA ASN A 319 -19.32 14.71 -14.95
C ASN A 319 -17.93 15.18 -15.41
N ASN A 320 -17.12 15.74 -14.51
CA ASN A 320 -15.80 16.28 -14.84
C ASN A 320 -14.81 15.13 -15.10
N LYS A 321 -13.95 15.33 -16.09
CA LYS A 321 -12.91 14.37 -16.50
C LYS A 321 -11.53 15.05 -16.41
N PRO A 322 -10.47 14.33 -15.97
CA PRO A 322 -10.47 12.94 -15.51
C PRO A 322 -11.17 12.75 -14.15
N PHE A 323 -11.57 11.50 -13.83
CA PHE A 323 -12.16 11.17 -12.54
C PHE A 323 -11.10 11.16 -11.44
N THR A 324 -11.17 12.15 -10.54
CA THR A 324 -10.23 12.33 -9.45
C THR A 324 -10.93 12.79 -8.17
N LEU A 325 -10.45 12.29 -7.02
CA LEU A 325 -10.76 12.81 -5.70
C LEU A 325 -9.50 13.46 -5.12
N LYS A 326 -9.52 14.76 -4.91
CA LYS A 326 -8.41 15.51 -4.30
C LYS A 326 -8.59 15.50 -2.79
N VAL A 327 -7.52 15.33 -2.03
CA VAL A 327 -7.57 15.34 -0.57
C VAL A 327 -6.65 16.43 -0.06
N LYS A 328 -7.18 17.26 0.83
CA LYS A 328 -6.43 18.32 1.50
C LYS A 328 -6.69 18.28 3.00
N SER A 329 -5.62 18.19 3.79
CA SER A 329 -5.61 18.57 5.19
C SER A 329 -4.57 19.66 5.45
N ASN A 330 -4.89 20.56 6.36
CA ASN A 330 -4.05 21.66 6.81
C ASN A 330 -2.97 21.15 7.79
N HIS A 331 -2.22 22.03 8.45
CA HIS A 331 -1.11 21.65 9.32
C HIS A 331 -1.49 21.33 10.78
N ALA A 332 -2.72 21.63 11.18
CA ALA A 332 -3.18 21.61 12.56
C ALA A 332 -4.61 21.07 12.65
N SER A 333 -4.73 19.84 13.16
CA SER A 333 -6.02 19.18 13.39
C SER A 333 -6.47 19.20 14.86
N SER A 334 -5.95 20.11 15.71
CA SER A 334 -6.29 20.15 17.14
C SER A 334 -7.80 20.31 17.40
N ASP A 335 -8.46 21.20 16.64
CA ASP A 335 -9.91 21.39 16.73
C ASP A 335 -10.66 20.16 16.22
N ASN A 336 -10.17 19.54 15.14
CA ASN A 336 -10.74 18.32 14.57
C ASN A 336 -10.59 17.14 15.55
N ALA A 337 -9.46 17.10 16.27
CA ALA A 337 -9.18 16.11 17.30
C ALA A 337 -10.13 16.25 18.48
N ALA A 338 -10.38 17.47 18.97
CA ALA A 338 -11.37 17.71 20.01
C ALA A 338 -12.78 17.17 19.65
N ASN A 339 -13.08 17.05 18.35
CA ASN A 339 -14.34 16.53 17.82
C ASN A 339 -14.28 15.06 17.34
N GLY A 340 -13.17 14.36 17.60
CA GLY A 340 -13.03 12.93 17.28
C GLY A 340 -13.04 12.60 15.79
N GLN A 341 -12.66 13.53 14.90
CA GLN A 341 -12.81 13.31 13.46
C GLN A 341 -11.94 12.17 12.93
N TYR A 342 -12.51 11.35 12.04
CA TYR A 342 -11.95 10.02 11.75
C TYR A 342 -11.63 9.73 10.27
N GLY A 343 -11.85 10.69 9.37
CA GLY A 343 -11.48 10.57 7.96
C GLY A 343 -12.66 10.19 7.08
N PHE A 344 -12.37 9.60 5.90
CA PHE A 344 -13.42 9.15 4.99
C PHE A 344 -13.22 7.71 4.49
N SER A 345 -14.34 7.06 4.21
CA SER A 345 -14.47 5.87 3.37
C SER A 345 -15.59 6.09 2.37
N LEU A 346 -15.23 6.12 1.08
CA LEU A 346 -16.12 6.43 -0.02
C LEU A 346 -16.11 5.29 -1.04
N ARG A 347 -17.28 4.93 -1.55
CA ARG A 347 -17.42 4.13 -2.76
C ARG A 347 -17.50 5.05 -3.95
N TYR A 348 -16.71 4.78 -4.98
CA TYR A 348 -16.97 5.34 -6.29
C TYR A 348 -17.65 4.31 -7.20
N THR A 349 -18.48 4.80 -8.10
CA THR A 349 -19.09 4.02 -9.18
C THR A 349 -19.09 4.87 -10.44
N GLN A 350 -18.41 4.41 -11.48
CA GLN A 350 -18.52 5.07 -12.79
C GLN A 350 -19.93 4.85 -13.34
N LEU A 351 -20.53 5.88 -13.93
CA LEU A 351 -21.84 5.84 -14.57
C LEU A 351 -21.71 5.89 -16.10
N PRO A 352 -22.42 5.04 -16.84
CA PRO A 352 -22.38 5.02 -18.29
C PRO A 352 -22.88 6.35 -18.86
N CYS A 353 -22.43 6.70 -20.06
CA CYS A 353 -22.97 7.83 -20.81
C CYS A 353 -24.46 7.62 -21.08
N VAL A 354 -25.28 8.64 -20.81
CA VAL A 354 -26.69 8.66 -21.20
C VAL A 354 -26.75 9.09 -22.66
N VAL A 355 -27.42 8.28 -23.49
CA VAL A 355 -27.62 8.55 -24.93
C VAL A 355 -28.80 9.48 -25.14
#